data_AF-A0A9Q0I205-F1
#
_entry.id   AF-A0A9Q0I205-F1
#
_cell.length_a   1.000
_cell.length_b   1.000
_cell.length_c   1.000
_cell.angle_alpha   90.00
_cell.angle_beta   90.00
_cell.angle_gamma   90.00
#
_symmetry.space_group_name_H-M   'P 1'
#
loop_
_entity.id
_entity.type
_entity.pdbx_description
1 polymer ?
#
loop_
_entity_poly.entity_id
_entity_poly.type
_entity_poly.pdbx_seq_one_letter_code
_entity_poly.pdbx_strand_id
1 'polypeptide(L)' 'MNNLCGVELKRVQQYEVEVTLDPDTAHPQLILSDDGKQVHDGGLGKEFPDNPKRFTRHLHVLMRQSFSSGRFYFEVQ' A
#
# COMPACT_ATOMS: atom_id res chain seq x y z
N MET A 1 13.90 -7.74 14.44
CA MET A 1 13.59 -8.09 13.03
C MET A 1 14.03 -9.53 12.84
N ASN A 2 13.09 -10.44 12.62
CA ASN A 2 13.42 -11.85 12.43
C ASN A 2 14.04 -12.01 11.05
N ASN A 3 15.33 -12.36 10.98
CA ASN A 3 15.98 -12.71 9.73
C ASN A 3 15.39 -14.04 9.27
N LEU A 4 14.46 -13.99 8.31
CA LEU A 4 14.06 -15.17 7.56
C LEU A 4 15.32 -15.78 6.94
N CYS A 5 15.53 -17.08 7.12
CA CYS A 5 16.62 -17.77 6.43
C CYS A 5 16.42 -17.64 4.92
N GLY A 6 17.48 -17.57 4.12
CA GLY A 6 17.38 -17.43 2.66
C GLY A 6 16.53 -18.52 1.98
N VAL A 7 16.39 -19.70 2.61
CA VAL A 7 15.48 -20.76 2.17
C VAL A 7 14.01 -20.42 2.43
N GLU A 8 13.70 -19.77 3.55
CA GLU A 8 12.33 -19.34 3.88
C GLU A 8 11.89 -18.16 3.00
N LEU A 9 12.80 -17.22 2.73
CA LEU A 9 12.56 -16.11 1.79
C LEU A 9 12.20 -16.64 0.38
N LYS A 10 12.99 -17.57 -0.17
CA LYS A 10 12.66 -18.21 -1.44
C LYS A 10 11.31 -18.93 -1.44
N ARG A 11 10.91 -19.51 -0.29
CA ARG A 11 9.61 -20.18 -0.17
C ARG A 11 8.44 -19.22 -0.13
N VAL A 12 8.58 -18.01 0.41
CA VAL A 12 7.49 -17.03 0.44
C VAL A 12 7.37 -16.23 -0.85
N GLN A 13 8.49 -16.01 -1.55
CA GLN A 13 8.53 -15.33 -2.86
C GLN A 13 7.71 -16.04 -3.95
N GLN A 14 7.43 -17.35 -3.83
CA GLN A 14 6.51 -18.02 -4.76
C GLN A 14 5.06 -17.49 -4.69
N TYR A 15 4.72 -16.74 -3.64
CA TYR A 15 3.43 -16.08 -3.44
C TYR A 15 3.48 -14.58 -3.72
N GLU A 16 4.55 -14.10 -4.37
CA GLU A 16 4.71 -12.68 -4.70
C GLU A 16 3.55 -12.18 -5.54
N VAL A 17 3.03 -11.02 -5.16
CA VAL A 17 1.98 -10.31 -5.90
C VAL A 17 2.38 -8.87 -6.14
N GLU A 18 2.01 -8.36 -7.31
CA GLU A 18 2.10 -6.94 -7.57
C GLU A 18 1.01 -6.19 -6.79
N VAL A 19 1.45 -5.25 -5.96
CA VAL A 19 0.58 -4.39 -5.17
C VAL A 19 0.72 -2.95 -5.61
N THR A 20 -0.41 -2.25 -5.70
CA THR A 20 -0.46 -0.82 -5.99
C THR A 20 -1.40 -0.12 -5.02
N LEU A 21 -1.07 1.10 -4.65
CA LEU A 21 -1.84 1.93 -3.73
C LEU A 21 -3.06 2.52 -4.45
N ASP A 22 -4.18 2.60 -3.74
CA ASP A 22 -5.44 3.15 -4.27
C ASP A 22 -5.57 4.66 -3.91
N PRO A 23 -5.45 5.57 -4.88
CA PRO A 23 -5.56 7.02 -4.65
C PRO A 23 -6.91 7.46 -4.08
N ASP A 24 -7.96 6.69 -4.31
CA ASP A 24 -9.30 6.97 -3.78
C ASP A 24 -9.39 6.79 -2.27
N THR A 25 -8.53 5.95 -1.71
CA THR A 25 -8.47 5.68 -0.27
C THR A 25 -7.47 6.59 0.44
N ALA A 26 -6.48 7.11 -0.29
CA ALA A 26 -5.36 7.85 0.26
C ALA A 26 -5.80 9.12 1.01
N HIS A 27 -5.27 9.30 2.21
CA HIS A 27 -5.46 10.54 2.96
C HIS A 27 -5.00 11.76 2.15
N PRO A 28 -5.70 12.92 2.22
CA PRO A 28 -5.38 14.12 1.43
C PRO A 28 -3.94 14.65 1.53
N GLN A 29 -3.23 14.33 2.62
CA GLN A 29 -1.83 14.70 2.85
C GLN A 29 -0.83 13.72 2.21
N LEU A 30 -1.27 12.54 1.79
CA LEU A 30 -0.39 11.55 1.17
C LEU A 30 -0.26 11.81 -0.32
N ILE A 31 0.97 11.73 -0.82
CA ILE A 31 1.29 11.84 -2.24
C ILE A 31 1.77 10.46 -2.71
N LEU A 32 1.11 9.96 -3.75
CA LEU A 32 1.44 8.69 -4.39
C LEU A 32 2.30 8.93 -5.63
N SER A 33 3.22 8.01 -5.92
CA SER A 33 3.91 7.97 -7.21
C SER A 33 2.97 7.57 -8.34
N ASP A 34 3.33 7.90 -9.58
CA ASP A 34 2.52 7.59 -10.77
C ASP A 34 2.33 6.07 -10.97
N ASP A 35 3.31 5.27 -10.56
CA ASP A 35 3.23 3.80 -10.59
C ASP A 35 2.43 3.21 -9.43
N GLY A 36 2.00 4.04 -8.47
CA GLY A 36 1.26 3.64 -7.28
C GLY A 36 2.04 2.76 -6.30
N LYS A 37 3.38 2.72 -6.38
CA LYS A 37 4.22 1.86 -5.51
C LYS A 37 4.87 2.60 -4.36
N GLN A 38 4.84 3.93 -4.36
CA GLN A 38 5.44 4.77 -3.33
C GLN A 38 4.42 5.72 -2.74
N VAL A 39 4.63 6.05 -1.47
CA VAL A 39 3.85 7.05 -0.74
C VAL A 39 4.79 7.88 0.12
N HIS A 40 4.55 9.18 0.15
CA HIS A 40 5.22 10.09 1.08
C HIS A 40 4.23 11.11 1.66
N ASP A 41 4.57 11.63 2.84
CA ASP A 41 3.83 12.71 3.47
C ASP A 41 4.15 14.04 2.76
N GLY A 42 3.11 14.66 2.19
CA GLY A 42 3.19 15.96 1.54
C GLY A 42 3.07 17.15 2.51
N GLY A 43 2.76 16.92 3.79
CA GLY A 43 2.64 17.92 4.85
C GLY A 43 1.37 18.80 4.77
N LEU A 44 0.91 19.13 3.56
CA LEU A 44 -0.31 19.90 3.32
C LEU A 44 -1.38 19.03 2.69
N GLY A 45 -2.59 19.08 3.27
CA GLY A 45 -3.74 18.38 2.70
C GLY A 45 -4.15 19.05 1.39
N LYS A 46 -4.25 18.28 0.31
CA LYS A 46 -4.87 18.77 -0.92
C LYS A 46 -6.39 18.72 -0.78
N GLU A 47 -7.09 19.72 -1.30
CA GLU A 47 -8.54 19.63 -1.43
C GLU A 47 -8.87 18.61 -2.53
N PHE A 48 -9.53 17.52 -2.13
CA PHE A 48 -10.09 16.54 -3.04
C PHE A 48 -11.62 16.56 -2.92
N PRO A 49 -12.34 16.20 -3.99
CA PRO A 49 -13.76 15.94 -3.89
C PRO A 49 -14.04 14.91 -2.80
N ASP A 50 -15.17 15.06 -2.10
CA ASP A 50 -15.61 14.10 -1.10
C ASP A 50 -15.70 12.70 -1.72
N ASN A 51 -14.98 11.76 -1.12
CA ASN A 51 -14.98 10.36 -1.50
C ASN A 51 -15.18 9.51 -0.25
N PRO A 52 -16.26 8.71 -0.14
CA PRO A 52 -16.55 7.93 1.05
C PRO A 52 -15.49 6.85 1.36
N LYS A 53 -14.63 6.50 0.39
CA LYS A 53 -13.52 5.57 0.59
C LYS A 53 -12.28 6.23 1.20
N ARG A 54 -12.22 7.57 1.21
CA ARG A 54 -11.02 8.33 1.56
C ARG A 54 -10.83 8.37 3.07
N PHE A 55 -9.63 8.06 3.53
CA PHE A 55 -9.27 8.32 4.93
C PHE A 55 -9.13 9.82 5.16
N THR A 56 -9.82 10.37 6.16
CA THR A 56 -9.76 11.80 6.50
C THR A 56 -9.16 12.09 7.88
N ARG A 57 -9.02 11.06 8.72
CA ARG A 57 -8.54 11.20 10.11
C ARG A 57 -7.08 10.80 10.30
N HIS A 58 -6.61 9.80 9.56
CA HIS A 58 -5.28 9.22 9.72
C HIS A 58 -4.58 9.12 8.36
N LEU A 59 -3.26 9.26 8.35
CA LEU A 59 -2.38 9.16 7.17
C LEU A 59 -2.31 7.72 6.64
N HIS A 60 -3.44 7.20 6.16
CA HIS A 60 -3.57 5.85 5.63
C HIS A 60 -3.88 5.86 4.13
N VAL A 61 -3.53 4.76 3.50
CA VAL A 61 -3.88 4.40 2.12
C VAL A 61 -4.01 2.88 2.05
N LEU A 62 -4.92 2.37 1.25
CA LEU A 62 -5.09 0.94 1.00
C LEU A 62 -4.43 0.54 -0.31
N MET A 63 -4.15 -0.75 -0.44
CA MET A 63 -3.87 -1.36 -1.74
C MET A 63 -5.17 -1.45 -2.55
N ARG A 64 -5.05 -1.36 -3.87
CA ARG A 64 -6.17 -1.57 -4.80
C ARG A 64 -6.63 -3.03 -4.82
N GLN A 65 -5.70 -3.96 -4.62
CA GLN A 65 -5.96 -5.39 -4.59
C GLN A 65 -6.60 -5.80 -3.27
N SER A 66 -7.65 -6.62 -3.35
CA SER A 66 -8.28 -7.29 -2.20
C SER A 66 -8.17 -8.79 -2.36
N PHE A 67 -7.81 -9.50 -1.29
CA PHE A 67 -7.67 -10.95 -1.30
C PHE A 67 -8.63 -11.59 -0.31
N SER A 68 -9.37 -12.61 -0.74
CA SER A 68 -10.33 -13.35 0.11
C SER A 68 -9.86 -14.73 0.54
N SER A 69 -8.82 -15.28 -0.10
CA SER A 69 -8.29 -16.62 0.18
C SER A 69 -6.92 -16.82 -0.46
N GLY A 70 -6.07 -17.69 0.11
CA GLY A 70 -4.75 -18.03 -0.43
C GLY A 70 -3.59 -17.49 0.41
N ARG A 71 -2.39 -17.44 -0.19
CA ARG A 71 -1.19 -16.84 0.40
C ARG A 71 -0.65 -15.79 -0.56
N PHE A 72 -0.21 -14.67 -0.02
CA PHE A 72 0.27 -13.52 -0.77
C PHE A 72 1.50 -12.95 -0.07
N TYR A 73 2.45 -12.48 -0.86
CA TYR A 73 3.68 -11.90 -0.40
C TYR A 73 3.95 -10.60 -1.17
N PHE A 74 4.36 -9.57 -0.46
CA PHE A 74 4.87 -8.32 -1.03
C PHE A 74 5.88 -7.74 -0.05
N GLU A 75 6.82 -6.95 -0.57
CA GLU A 75 7.83 -6.27 0.21
C GLU A 75 7.58 -4.76 0.17
N VAL A 76 7.97 -4.08 1.24
CA VAL A 76 7.94 -2.62 1.34
C VAL A 76 9.31 -2.17 1.80
N GLN A 77 9.81 -1.11 1.18
CA GLN A 77 11.08 -0.48 1.54
C GLN A 77 10.86 0.72 2.46
#